data_AF-A0A4Q3R6F3-F1
#
_entry.id   AF-A0A4Q3R6F3-F1
#
_cell.length_a   1.000
_cell.length_b   1.000
_cell.length_c   1.000
_cell.angle_alpha   90.00
_cell.angle_beta   90.00
_cell.angle_gamma   90.00
#
_symmetry.space_group_name_H-M   'P 1'
#
loop_
_entity.id
_entity.type
_entity.pdbx_description
1 polymer ?
#
loop_
_entity_poly.entity_id
_entity_poly.type
_entity_poly.pdbx_seq_one_letter_code
_entity_poly.pdbx_strand_id
1 'polypeptide(L)' 'HITHAHLLYDLIYNPEQTLFLKKGAEQGAATKNGLEMLVLQAERSWEIWNSTKRYP' A
#
# COMPACT_ATOMS: atom_id res chain seq x y z
N HIS A 1 -2.88 9.47 -19.93
CA HIS A 1 -3.97 8.48 -20.02
C HIS A 1 -3.64 7.31 -19.11
N ILE A 2 -4.60 6.81 -18.34
CA ILE A 2 -4.46 5.57 -17.57
C ILE A 2 -4.83 4.41 -18.49
N THR A 3 -4.10 3.30 -18.37
CA THR A 3 -4.29 2.08 -19.16
C THR A 3 -4.07 0.86 -18.27
N HIS A 4 -4.37 -0.34 -18.78
CA HIS A 4 -4.11 -1.61 -18.10
C HIS A 4 -2.63 -1.86 -17.75
N ALA A 5 -1.69 -1.12 -18.36
CA ALA A 5 -0.27 -1.21 -18.03
C ALA A 5 0.12 -0.41 -16.77
N HIS A 6 -0.79 0.41 -16.22
CA HIS A 6 -0.53 1.20 -15.02
C HIS A 6 -0.93 0.43 -13.77
N LEU A 7 -0.16 0.66 -12.70
CA LEU A 7 -0.51 0.31 -11.33
C LEU A 7 -0.77 1.61 -10.56
N LEU A 8 -1.97 1.73 -9.99
CA LEU A 8 -2.30 2.83 -9.08
C LEU A 8 -2.23 2.30 -7.66
N TYR A 9 -1.32 2.88 -6.87
CA TYR A 9 -1.11 2.51 -5.48
C TYR A 9 -1.51 3.67 -4.58
N ASP A 10 -2.44 3.44 -3.66
CA ASP A 10 -2.86 4.40 -2.64
C ASP A 10 -2.35 3.97 -1.26
N LEU A 11 -1.85 4.91 -0.46
CA LEU A 11 -1.41 4.65 0.92
C LEU A 11 -2.58 4.63 1.91
N ILE A 12 -3.75 5.14 1.50
CA ILE A 12 -4.98 5.04 2.27
C ILE A 12 -5.49 3.59 2.22
N TYR A 13 -5.94 3.08 3.37
CA TYR A 13 -6.49 1.73 3.51
C TYR A 13 -7.97 1.71 3.94
N ASN A 14 -8.49 2.82 4.46
CA ASN A 14 -9.89 2.97 4.83
C ASN A 14 -10.47 4.24 4.19
N PRO A 15 -11.44 4.13 3.28
CA PRO A 15 -12.08 2.90 2.79
C PRO A 15 -11.12 2.01 1.99
N GLU A 16 -11.45 0.72 1.87
CA GLU A 16 -10.63 -0.28 1.17
C GLU A 16 -10.35 0.13 -0.30
N GLN A 17 -11.32 0.77 -0.94
CA GLN A 17 -11.21 1.32 -2.27
C GLN A 17 -11.53 2.82 -2.24
N THR A 18 -10.51 3.65 -2.41
CA THR A 18 -10.68 5.11 -2.54
C THR A 18 -11.24 5.47 -3.91
N LEU A 19 -11.75 6.70 -4.07
CA LEU A 19 -12.21 7.20 -5.37
C LEU A 19 -11.09 7.16 -6.43
N PHE A 20 -9.84 7.38 -6.00
CA PHE A 20 -8.67 7.28 -6.86
C PHE A 20 -8.49 5.87 -7.43
N LEU A 21 -8.48 4.86 -6.56
CA LEU A 21 -8.37 3.46 -6.98
C LEU A 21 -9.57 3.04 -7.82
N LYS A 22 -10.79 3.44 -7.44
CA LYS A 22 -12.01 3.15 -8.22
C LYS A 22 -11.91 3.65 -9.67
N LYS A 23 -11.51 4.91 -9.87
CA LYS A 23 -11.36 5.50 -11.22
C LYS A 23 -10.22 4.88 -12.04
N GLY A 24 -9.20 4.35 -11.38
CA GLY A 24 -8.14 3.58 -12.04
C GLY A 24 -8.62 2.22 -12.52
N ALA A 25 -9.32 1.50 -11.65
CA ALA A 25 -9.91 0.20 -11.96
C ALA A 25 -10.94 0.31 -13.10
N GLU A 26 -11.76 1.36 -13.13
CA GLU A 26 -12.69 1.67 -14.23
C GLU A 26 -11.98 1.87 -15.58
N GLN A 27 -10.72 2.28 -15.58
CA GLN A 27 -9.86 2.41 -16.77
C GLN A 27 -9.02 1.15 -17.06
N GLY A 28 -9.27 0.07 -16.32
CA GLY A 28 -8.59 -1.22 -16.49
C GLY A 28 -7.21 -1.31 -15.86
N ALA A 29 -6.78 -0.30 -15.09
CA ALA A 29 -5.49 -0.34 -14.40
C ALA A 29 -5.53 -1.27 -13.18
N ALA A 30 -4.37 -1.84 -12.86
CA ALA A 30 -4.20 -2.56 -11.60
C ALA A 30 -4.25 -1.57 -10.42
N THR A 31 -4.82 -1.98 -9.30
CA THR A 31 -4.97 -1.12 -8.11
C THR A 31 -4.55 -1.86 -6.85
N LYS A 32 -3.95 -1.14 -5.90
CA LYS A 32 -3.56 -1.65 -4.58
C LYS A 32 -3.77 -0.56 -3.53
N ASN A 33 -4.20 -0.94 -2.32
CA ASN A 33 -4.39 -0.02 -1.20
C ASN A 33 -3.29 -0.18 -0.14
N GLY A 34 -3.27 0.73 0.84
CA GLY A 34 -2.17 0.83 1.79
C GLY A 34 -2.16 -0.22 2.90
N LEU A 35 -3.13 -1.14 2.96
CA LEU A 35 -3.28 -2.04 4.11
C LEU A 35 -2.07 -2.96 4.30
N GLU A 36 -1.59 -3.56 3.22
CA GLU A 36 -0.42 -4.44 3.28
C GLU A 36 0.83 -3.68 3.73
N MET A 37 1.01 -2.45 3.25
CA MET A 37 2.09 -1.59 3.71
C MET A 37 1.97 -1.29 5.21
N LEU A 38 0.77 -1.00 5.70
CA LEU A 38 0.48 -0.76 7.12
C LEU A 38 0.88 -1.97 8.00
N VAL A 39 0.61 -3.18 7.53
CA VAL A 39 1.00 -4.42 8.24
C VAL A 39 2.51 -4.60 8.21
N LEU A 40 3.13 -4.49 7.03
CA LEU A 40 4.58 -4.66 6.87
C LEU A 40 5.38 -3.65 7.70
N GLN A 41 4.94 -2.39 7.78
CA GLN A 41 5.60 -1.41 8.65
C GLN A 41 5.48 -1.77 10.14
N ALA A 42 4.37 -2.38 10.56
CA ALA A 42 4.14 -2.76 11.94
C ALA A 42 5.02 -3.96 12.31
N GLU A 43 5.09 -4.97 11.44
CA GLU A 43 6.01 -6.11 11.56
C GLU A 43 7.46 -5.63 11.63
N ARG A 44 7.85 -4.72 10.73
CA ARG A 44 9.19 -4.15 10.70
C ARG A 44 9.52 -3.37 11.96
N SER A 45 8.58 -2.56 12.44
CA SER A 45 8.75 -1.79 13.68
C SER A 45 8.87 -2.71 14.89
N TRP A 46 8.07 -3.79 14.93
CA TRP A 46 8.13 -4.81 15.95
C TRP A 46 9.50 -5.51 15.99
N GLU A 47 10.05 -5.89 14.83
CA GLU A 47 11.40 -6.44 14.74
C GLU A 47 12.45 -5.47 15.28
N ILE A 48 12.36 -4.18 14.94
CA ILE A 48 13.31 -3.15 15.41
C ILE A 48 13.27 -3.07 16.93
N TRP A 49 12.08 -2.96 17.53
CA TRP A 49 11.90 -2.85 18.98
C TRP A 49 12.39 -4.08 19.74
N ASN A 50 12.28 -5.28 19.15
CA ASN A 50 12.67 -6.53 19.79
C ASN A 50 14.10 -6.99 19.42
N SER A 51 14.78 -6.30 18.50
CA SER A 51 16.15 -6.62 18.14
C SER A 51 17.16 -6.02 19.13
N THR A 52 18.10 -6.82 19.63
CA THR A 52 19.24 -6.37 20.44
C THR A 52 20.36 -5.73 19.61
N LYS A 53 20.25 -5.77 18.28
CA LYS A 53 21.19 -5.10 17.38
C LYS A 53 20.82 -3.64 17.25
N ARG A 54 21.71 -2.76 17.69
CA ARG A 54 21.66 -1.34 17.34
C ARG A 54 21.72 -1.26 15.81
N TYR A 55 20.67 -0.74 15.17
CA TYR A 55 20.74 -0.38 13.76
C TYR A 55 21.92 0.58 13.58
N PRO A 56 22.81 0.36 12.58
CA PRO A 56 23.83 1.35 12.25
C PRO A 56 23.22 2.71 11.94
#